data_AF-A0A9P4QFP3-F1
#
_entry.id   AF-A0A9P4QFP3-F1
#
_cell.length_a   1.000
_cell.length_b   1.000
_cell.length_c   1.000
_cell.angle_alpha   90.00
_cell.angle_beta   90.00
_cell.angle_gamma   90.00
#
_symmetry.space_group_name_H-M   'P 1'
#
loop_
_entity.id
_entity.type
_entity.pdbx_description
1 polymer ?
#
loop_
_entity_poly.entity_id
_entity_poly.type
_entity_poly.pdbx_seq_one_letter_code
_entity_poly.pdbx_strand_id
1 'polypeptide(L)'
;VIGKEHFTSLYKPARDKALTKKNILAGWAATGLFPFNPARVLRTTPKPMAQLTLPRADEVPCLPDDILQTPMTPASPKAIASLHDLINRDASALDE
;
A
#
# COMPACT_ATOMS: atom_id res chain seq x y z
N VAL A 1 15.39 8.05 22.26
CA VAL A 1 14.39 7.08 21.77
C VAL A 1 13.02 7.64 22.11
N ILE A 2 12.15 7.90 21.13
CA ILE A 2 10.77 8.33 21.40
C ILE A 2 9.98 7.08 21.79
N GLY A 3 9.57 7.00 23.05
CA GLY A 3 8.71 5.92 23.52
C GLY A 3 7.27 6.05 23.01
N LYS A 4 6.49 4.97 23.10
CA LYS A 4 5.13 4.93 22.55
C LYS A 4 4.20 5.95 23.23
N GLU A 5 4.44 6.24 24.50
CA GLU A 5 3.74 7.25 25.29
C GLU A 5 3.95 8.68 24.76
N HIS A 6 5.11 8.97 24.16
CA HIS A 6 5.41 10.26 23.55
C HIS A 6 4.72 10.45 22.19
N PHE A 7 4.45 9.36 21.47
CA PHE A 7 3.75 9.41 20.18
C PHE A 7 2.33 9.96 20.34
N THR A 8 1.56 9.50 21.32
CA THR A 8 0.16 9.93 21.51
C THR A 8 0.06 11.42 21.83
N SER A 9 0.98 11.93 22.67
CA SER A 9 1.06 13.36 23.00
C SER A 9 1.37 14.22 21.77
N LEU A 10 2.29 13.78 20.92
CA LEU A 10 2.67 14.50 19.69
C LEU A 10 1.64 14.33 18.55
N TYR A 11 0.94 13.19 18.51
CA TYR A 11 0.00 12.87 17.43
C TYR A 11 -1.22 13.78 17.44
N LYS A 12 -1.79 14.10 18.61
CA LYS A 12 -2.96 14.99 18.71
C LYS A 12 -2.70 16.36 18.04
N PRO A 13 -1.69 17.16 18.43
CA PRO A 13 -1.43 18.45 17.80
C PRO A 13 -1.01 18.30 16.32
N ALA A 14 -0.29 17.24 15.95
CA ALA A 14 0.07 16.98 14.56
C ALA A 14 -1.17 16.71 13.69
N ARG A 15 -2.09 15.87 14.19
CA ARG A 15 -3.35 15.53 13.52
C ARG A 15 -4.24 16.75 13.35
N ASP A 16 -4.42 17.54 14.40
CA ASP A 16 -5.28 18.73 14.35
C ASP A 16 -4.73 19.78 13.37
N LYS A 17 -3.39 19.86 13.25
CA LYS A 17 -2.73 20.72 12.25
C LYS A 17 -2.80 20.16 10.82
N ALA A 18 -2.68 18.85 10.66
CA ALA A 18 -2.63 18.20 9.34
C ALA A 18 -4.02 18.01 8.72
N LEU A 19 -4.98 17.50 9.49
CA LEU A 19 -6.31 17.08 9.02
C LEU A 19 -7.36 18.20 9.08
N THR A 20 -7.02 19.37 8.54
CA THR A 20 -7.98 20.45 8.37
C THR A 20 -8.78 20.25 7.07
N LYS A 21 -10.01 20.78 7.01
CA LYS A 21 -10.82 20.77 5.77
C LYS A 21 -10.05 21.33 4.58
N LYS A 22 -9.29 22.40 4.79
CA LYS A 22 -8.44 23.04 3.77
C LYS A 22 -7.36 22.10 3.26
N ASN A 23 -6.62 21.44 4.16
CA ASN A 23 -5.52 20.56 3.77
C ASN A 23 -6.03 19.29 3.07
N ILE A 24 -7.14 18.74 3.53
CA ILE A 24 -7.80 17.60 2.89
C ILE A 24 -8.19 17.96 1.46
N LEU A 25 -8.92 19.07 1.27
CA LEU A 25 -9.30 19.55 -0.07
C LEU A 25 -8.08 19.87 -0.95
N ALA A 26 -7.02 20.44 -0.38
CA ALA A 26 -5.78 20.68 -1.11
C ALA A 26 -5.12 19.37 -1.59
N GLY A 27 -5.17 18.31 -0.77
CA GLY A 27 -4.70 16.97 -1.15
C GLY A 27 -5.48 16.38 -2.32
N TRP A 28 -6.82 16.39 -2.25
CA TRP A 28 -7.68 15.95 -3.35
C TRP A 28 -7.46 16.76 -4.63
N ALA A 29 -7.24 18.06 -4.47
CA ALA A 29 -6.97 18.93 -5.60
C ALA A 29 -5.61 18.57 -6.21
N ALA A 30 -4.56 18.35 -5.41
CA ALA A 30 -3.22 18.01 -5.90
C ALA A 30 -3.22 16.71 -6.71
N THR A 31 -4.01 15.71 -6.31
CA THR A 31 -4.16 14.45 -7.05
C THR A 31 -5.12 14.55 -8.24
N GLY A 32 -5.77 15.70 -8.45
CA GLY A 32 -6.71 15.90 -9.55
C GLY A 32 -8.06 15.18 -9.35
N LEU A 33 -8.38 14.78 -8.12
CA LEU A 33 -9.62 14.07 -7.81
C LEU A 33 -10.78 15.03 -7.53
N PHE A 34 -10.50 16.15 -6.85
CA PHE A 34 -11.52 17.16 -6.57
C PHE A 34 -10.97 18.60 -6.57
N PRO A 35 -11.49 19.49 -7.45
CA PRO A 35 -12.32 19.18 -8.60
C PRO A 35 -11.61 18.22 -9.56
N PHE A 36 -12.38 17.38 -10.27
CA PHE A 36 -11.81 16.35 -11.14
C PHE A 36 -10.98 16.98 -12.27
N ASN A 37 -9.68 16.73 -12.26
CA ASN A 37 -8.69 17.18 -13.23
C ASN A 37 -7.48 16.22 -13.24
N PRO A 38 -7.58 15.08 -13.94
CA PRO A 38 -6.52 14.06 -13.96
C PRO A 38 -5.23 14.55 -14.63
N ALA A 39 -5.27 15.57 -15.47
CA ALA A 39 -4.06 16.13 -16.08
C ALA A 39 -3.13 16.79 -15.03
N ARG A 40 -3.67 17.17 -13.87
CA ARG A 40 -2.90 17.86 -12.83
C ARG A 40 -1.78 17.00 -12.25
N VAL A 41 -2.01 15.71 -12.02
CA VAL A 41 -0.98 14.80 -11.50
C VAL A 41 0.16 14.63 -12.50
N LEU A 42 -0.17 14.53 -13.79
CA LEU A 42 0.81 14.35 -14.87
C LEU A 42 1.75 15.55 -15.03
N ARG A 43 1.30 16.76 -14.66
CA ARG A 43 2.13 17.97 -14.69
C ARG A 43 3.14 18.04 -13.54
N THR A 44 2.84 17.43 -12.41
CA THR A 44 3.68 17.47 -11.20
C THR A 44 4.59 16.26 -11.07
N THR A 45 4.21 15.12 -11.66
CA THR A 45 5.03 13.91 -11.65
C THR A 45 6.28 14.16 -12.50
N PRO A 46 7.49 14.02 -11.92
CA PRO A 46 8.72 14.08 -12.70
C PRO A 46 8.63 13.08 -13.84
N LYS A 47 8.93 13.54 -15.06
CA LYS A 47 8.97 12.64 -16.22
C LYS A 47 10.00 11.55 -15.90
N PRO A 48 9.64 10.26 -15.98
CA PRO A 48 10.64 9.20 -15.82
C PRO A 48 11.79 9.51 -16.78
N MET A 49 13.03 9.43 -16.29
CA MET A 49 14.19 9.58 -17.16
C MET A 49 14.05 8.57 -18.30
N ALA A 50 13.96 9.09 -19.52
CA ALA A 50 13.63 8.31 -20.70
C ALA A 50 14.82 7.42 -21.08
N GLN A 51 14.92 6.27 -20.42
CA GLN A 51 15.64 5.06 -20.86
C GLN A 51 15.45 3.95 -19.82
N LEU A 52 14.19 3.60 -19.55
CA LEU A 52 13.91 2.18 -19.36
C LEU A 52 13.46 1.70 -20.73
N THR A 53 14.32 0.93 -21.40
CA THR A 53 13.92 0.07 -22.52
C THR A 53 12.95 -0.97 -21.96
N LEU A 54 11.75 -0.54 -21.62
CA LEU A 54 10.66 -1.44 -21.28
C LEU A 54 10.20 -2.04 -22.60
N PRO A 55 10.12 -3.37 -22.73
CA PRO A 55 9.42 -3.96 -23.87
C PRO A 55 8.01 -3.38 -23.92
N ARG A 56 7.60 -3.04 -25.15
CA ARG A 56 6.28 -2.48 -25.48
C ARG A 56 5.19 -3.27 -24.75
N ALA A 57 4.32 -2.56 -24.03
CA ALA A 57 3.25 -3.15 -23.21
C ALA A 57 2.22 -4.00 -24.00
N ASP A 58 2.33 -4.05 -25.33
CA ASP A 58 1.49 -4.89 -26.21
C ASP A 58 1.84 -6.38 -26.15
N GLU A 59 2.95 -6.78 -25.49
CA GLU A 59 3.41 -8.18 -25.44
C GLU A 59 3.67 -8.72 -24.02
N VAL A 60 3.09 -8.10 -22.99
CA VAL A 60 2.97 -8.80 -21.70
C VAL A 60 1.61 -9.46 -21.73
N PRO A 61 1.48 -10.80 -21.80
CA PRO A 61 0.24 -11.44 -21.42
C PRO A 61 -0.08 -10.86 -20.04
N CYS A 62 -1.26 -10.24 -19.87
CA CYS A 62 -1.78 -10.05 -18.53
C CYS A 62 -1.54 -11.39 -17.83
N LEU A 63 -0.68 -11.40 -16.82
CA LEU A 63 -0.58 -12.56 -15.96
C LEU A 63 -2.04 -12.87 -15.63
N PRO A 64 -2.51 -14.13 -15.77
CA PRO A 64 -3.79 -14.47 -15.20
C PRO A 64 -3.83 -13.83 -13.82
N ASP A 65 -4.99 -13.28 -13.47
CA ASP A 65 -5.33 -13.00 -12.09
C ASP A 65 -5.25 -14.35 -11.35
N ASP A 66 -4.03 -14.85 -11.14
CA ASP A 66 -3.67 -15.88 -10.20
C ASP A 66 -3.96 -15.19 -8.89
N ILE A 67 -5.25 -15.30 -8.58
CA ILE A 67 -6.01 -14.76 -7.48
C ILE A 67 -5.01 -14.32 -6.43
N LEU A 68 -4.83 -13.00 -6.26
CA LEU A 68 -4.18 -12.47 -5.07
C LEU A 68 -5.06 -12.90 -3.88
N GLN A 69 -4.86 -14.13 -3.43
CA GLN A 69 -5.62 -14.73 -2.35
C GLN A 69 -5.23 -13.95 -1.11
N THR A 70 -6.12 -13.06 -0.71
CA THR A 70 -5.97 -12.39 0.58
C THR A 70 -6.11 -13.49 1.62
N PRO A 71 -5.09 -13.74 2.45
CA PRO A 71 -5.16 -14.82 3.43
C PRO A 71 -6.35 -14.55 4.36
N MET A 72 -7.32 -15.46 4.36
CA MET A 72 -8.46 -15.37 5.28
C MET A 72 -7.95 -15.64 6.70
N THR A 73 -8.25 -14.73 7.63
CA THR A 73 -7.92 -14.93 9.04
C THR A 73 -8.66 -16.17 9.56
N PRO A 74 -7.95 -17.19 10.09
CA PRO A 74 -8.59 -18.38 10.63
C PRO A 74 -9.38 -18.02 11.90
N ALA A 75 -10.68 -18.30 11.89
CA ALA A 75 -11.60 -17.94 12.98
C ALA A 75 -11.93 -19.10 13.94
N SER A 76 -11.36 -20.30 13.73
CA SER A 76 -11.59 -21.47 14.59
C SER A 76 -10.28 -22.07 15.10
N PRO A 77 -10.27 -22.71 16.29
CA PRO A 77 -9.05 -23.33 16.84
C PRO A 77 -8.42 -24.36 15.89
N LYS A 78 -9.26 -25.13 15.19
CA LYS A 78 -8.80 -26.12 14.19
C LYS A 78 -8.11 -25.43 13.01
N ALA A 79 -8.68 -24.33 12.50
CA ALA A 79 -8.09 -23.57 11.40
C ALA A 79 -6.76 -22.91 11.80
N ILE A 80 -6.65 -22.44 13.05
CA ILE A 80 -5.40 -21.88 13.59
C ILE A 80 -4.32 -22.97 13.69
N ALA A 81 -4.64 -24.16 14.21
CA ALA A 81 -3.69 -25.27 14.28
C ALA A 81 -3.20 -25.70 12.88
N SER A 82 -4.13 -25.82 11.91
CA SER A 82 -3.76 -26.15 10.53
C SER A 82 -2.86 -25.10 9.86
N LEU A 83 -3.07 -23.80 10.14
CA LEU A 83 -2.20 -22.73 9.65
C LEU A 83 -0.79 -22.82 10.29
N HIS A 84 -0.72 -23.08 11.59
CA HIS A 84 0.55 -23.22 12.29
C HIS A 84 1.40 -24.37 11.74
N ASP A 85 0.78 -25.53 11.46
CA ASP A 85 1.47 -26.67 10.86
C ASP A 85 1.96 -26.37 9.43
N LEU A 86 1.19 -25.61 8.65
CA LEU A 86 1.59 -25.17 7.31
C LEU A 86 2.85 -24.29 7.37
N ILE A 87 2.85 -23.28 8.25
CA ILE A 87 3.98 -22.36 8.41
C ILE A 87 5.26 -23.11 8.79
N ASN A 88 5.17 -24.11 9.66
CA ASN A 88 6.35 -24.88 10.07
C ASN A 88 6.91 -25.73 8.91
N ARG A 89 6.03 -26.30 8.06
CA ARG A 89 6.48 -27.05 6.88
C ARG A 89 7.17 -26.15 5.87
N ASP A 90 6.60 -24.99 5.59
CA ASP A 90 7.16 -24.03 4.63
C ASP A 90 8.49 -23.47 5.14
N ALA A 91 8.60 -23.16 6.44
CA ALA A 91 9.84 -22.71 7.06
C ALA A 91 10.96 -23.75 6.96
N SER A 92 10.62 -25.04 7.11
CA SER A 92 11.59 -26.13 7.02
C SER A 92 12.07 -26.39 5.59
N ALA A 93 11.27 -26.03 4.58
CA ALA A 93 11.59 -26.20 3.17
C ALA A 93 12.53 -25.10 2.60
N LEU A 94 12.77 -24.02 3.37
CA LEU A 94 13.64 -22.91 2.97
C LEU A 94 15.09 -23.04 3.47
N ASP A 95 15.36 -24.01 4.33
CA ASP A 95 16.68 -24.29 4.94
C ASP A 95 17.46 -25.40 4.20
N GLU A 96 16.98 -25.87 3.04
CA GLU A 96 17.65 -26.80 2.10
C GLU A 96 18.06 -26.06 0.81
#